data_AF-A0A258AE40-F1
#
_entry.id   AF-A0A258AE40-F1
#
_cell.length_a   1.000
_cell.length_b   1.000
_cell.length_c   1.000
_cell.angle_alpha   90.00
_cell.angle_beta   90.00
_cell.angle_gamma   90.00
#
_symmetry.space_group_name_H-M   'P 1'
#
loop_
_entity.id
_entity.type
_entity.pdbx_description
1 polymer ?
#
loop_
_entity_poly.entity_id
_entity_poly.type
_entity_poly.pdbx_seq_one_letter_code
_entity_poly.pdbx_strand_id
1 'polypeptide(L)'
;EFQDTNSLQMRLLRALVPAPYNVCVVGDDDQSIYGWRGAEITNITEFENFFPNPHVVKLEENYRSTTPILHTANSLIKNNVGRRPKSLWSRNHGSDLVRLIANEDDKEEADMIAKEVETAHFANKQPLEDFAVLFRTNDQSRVLEQAFRQRKIAYRVVGARSFFDRREVKDIVSYLSVLHNPHDDMALLRILNTPTRGIGSATAELARERSMEKHHSIWVALCDEEFLRQIPEKGRNAIRLFTTLIVKYSGPASTPGTNLVDMTQALILETGYMEHLKKAAKEPEDFAGWENGINELYKSMTNHAERDRASGLAGFLDEVSLNDEREEKDDIEKKKGVCLITMHASKGLEFPVVFLPGMEQGILPHKRSFDEGRVDEERRLFYVG
;
A
#
# COMPACT_ATOMS: atom_id res chain seq x y z
N GLU A 1 8.63 -15.58 -4.46
CA GLU A 1 8.94 -14.15 -4.73
C GLU A 1 10.36 -13.73 -4.31
N PHE A 2 11.41 -14.51 -4.64
CA PHE A 2 12.78 -14.11 -4.29
C PHE A 2 13.27 -12.86 -5.05
N GLN A 3 12.70 -12.59 -6.23
CA GLN A 3 13.01 -11.43 -7.06
C GLN A 3 12.61 -10.08 -6.45
N ASP A 4 11.76 -10.07 -5.42
CA ASP A 4 11.34 -8.85 -4.73
C ASP A 4 12.04 -8.65 -3.38
N THR A 5 13.11 -9.40 -3.13
CA THR A 5 13.86 -9.28 -1.89
C THR A 5 14.75 -8.04 -1.88
N ASN A 6 14.86 -7.38 -0.75
CA ASN A 6 15.78 -6.25 -0.54
C ASN A 6 17.11 -6.70 0.11
N SER A 7 18.09 -5.80 0.14
CA SER A 7 19.43 -6.08 0.70
C SER A 7 19.41 -6.47 2.20
N LEU A 8 18.45 -6.00 2.99
CA LEU A 8 18.31 -6.42 4.39
C LEU A 8 17.83 -7.87 4.51
N GLN A 9 16.80 -8.24 3.74
CA GLN A 9 16.30 -9.61 3.67
C GLN A 9 17.38 -10.58 3.16
N MET A 10 18.17 -10.16 2.18
CA MET A 10 19.29 -10.96 1.68
C MET A 10 20.38 -11.15 2.74
N ARG A 11 20.73 -10.11 3.49
CA ARG A 11 21.67 -10.22 4.63
C ARG A 11 21.14 -11.15 5.72
N LEU A 12 19.85 -11.07 6.03
CA LEU A 12 19.21 -11.97 6.99
C LEU A 12 19.29 -13.42 6.52
N LEU A 13 18.94 -13.70 5.26
CA LEU A 13 19.02 -15.05 4.69
C LEU A 13 20.45 -15.63 4.79
N ARG A 14 21.46 -14.81 4.47
CA ARG A 14 22.88 -15.21 4.59
C ARG A 14 23.31 -15.47 6.04
N ALA A 15 22.74 -14.78 7.00
CA ALA A 15 23.00 -15.02 8.42
C ALA A 15 22.33 -16.31 8.91
N LEU A 16 21.14 -16.62 8.40
CA LEU A 16 20.38 -17.83 8.76
C LEU A 16 20.94 -19.10 8.12
N VAL A 17 21.56 -18.99 6.94
CA VAL A 17 22.09 -20.13 6.18
C VAL A 17 23.62 -20.00 6.03
N PRO A 18 24.40 -20.27 7.09
CA PRO A 18 25.85 -20.37 6.98
C PRO A 18 26.26 -21.63 6.19
N ALA A 19 27.53 -21.70 5.78
CA ALA A 19 28.07 -22.89 5.12
C ALA A 19 28.02 -24.12 6.06
N PRO A 20 27.66 -25.33 5.57
CA PRO A 20 27.26 -25.65 4.19
C PRO A 20 25.85 -25.14 3.85
N TYR A 21 25.74 -24.45 2.70
CA TYR A 21 24.53 -23.75 2.32
C TYR A 21 23.40 -24.72 1.95
N ASN A 22 22.32 -24.72 2.74
CA ASN A 22 21.10 -25.46 2.47
C ASN A 22 19.94 -24.49 2.24
N VAL A 23 19.84 -23.97 1.00
CA VAL A 23 18.82 -22.99 0.63
C VAL A 23 18.25 -23.33 -0.74
N CYS A 24 16.94 -23.22 -0.86
CA CYS A 24 16.21 -23.28 -2.12
C CYS A 24 15.41 -21.98 -2.25
N VAL A 25 15.58 -21.28 -3.36
CA VAL A 25 14.85 -20.05 -3.67
C VAL A 25 14.05 -20.22 -4.95
N VAL A 26 12.89 -19.57 -5.01
CA VAL A 26 12.02 -19.55 -6.19
C VAL A 26 11.66 -18.11 -6.51
N GLY A 27 11.82 -17.74 -7.77
CA GLY A 27 11.44 -16.43 -8.27
C GLY A 27 11.56 -16.30 -9.77
N ASP A 28 11.05 -15.19 -10.27
CA ASP A 28 11.00 -14.84 -11.68
C ASP A 28 11.50 -13.38 -11.83
N ASP A 29 12.65 -13.18 -12.47
CA ASP A 29 13.24 -11.86 -12.73
C ASP A 29 12.36 -10.94 -13.61
N ASP A 30 11.54 -11.51 -14.49
CA ASP A 30 10.59 -10.77 -15.31
C ASP A 30 9.35 -10.31 -14.50
N GLN A 31 9.19 -10.79 -13.26
CA GLN A 31 8.09 -10.41 -12.34
C GLN A 31 8.56 -9.57 -11.13
N SER A 32 9.75 -8.96 -11.19
CA SER A 32 10.21 -8.04 -10.14
C SER A 32 9.54 -6.68 -10.32
N ILE A 33 8.60 -6.33 -9.43
CA ILE A 33 7.73 -5.13 -9.56
C ILE A 33 7.67 -4.27 -8.28
N TYR A 34 8.50 -4.59 -7.29
CA TYR A 34 8.58 -3.87 -6.02
C TYR A 34 9.89 -3.08 -5.86
N GLY A 35 10.50 -2.64 -6.96
CA GLY A 35 11.75 -1.86 -6.94
C GLY A 35 11.62 -0.58 -6.12
N TRP A 36 10.44 0.05 -6.13
CA TRP A 36 10.10 1.20 -5.29
C TRP A 36 10.09 0.92 -3.77
N ARG A 37 9.95 -0.35 -3.34
CA ARG A 37 10.11 -0.78 -1.93
C ARG A 37 11.54 -1.19 -1.58
N GLY A 38 12.48 -1.00 -2.50
CA GLY A 38 13.88 -1.39 -2.34
C GLY A 38 14.18 -2.84 -2.71
N ALA A 39 13.30 -3.50 -3.46
CA ALA A 39 13.62 -4.80 -4.04
C ALA A 39 14.82 -4.68 -5.00
N GLU A 40 15.76 -5.63 -4.90
CA GLU A 40 16.95 -5.67 -5.72
C GLU A 40 16.89 -6.92 -6.61
N ILE A 41 16.59 -6.73 -7.90
CA ILE A 41 16.55 -7.83 -8.89
C ILE A 41 17.88 -8.58 -9.00
N THR A 42 18.99 -7.91 -8.67
CA THR A 42 20.33 -8.49 -8.59
C THR A 42 20.40 -9.65 -7.61
N ASN A 43 19.57 -9.68 -6.56
CA ASN A 43 19.55 -10.80 -5.60
C ASN A 43 19.26 -12.14 -6.29
N ILE A 44 18.33 -12.16 -7.27
CA ILE A 44 18.01 -13.36 -8.03
C ILE A 44 18.91 -13.54 -9.25
N THR A 45 19.28 -12.47 -9.96
CA THR A 45 20.09 -12.59 -11.18
C THR A 45 21.56 -12.86 -10.89
N GLU A 46 22.04 -12.59 -9.68
CA GLU A 46 23.41 -12.83 -9.22
C GLU A 46 23.44 -13.80 -8.03
N PHE A 47 22.44 -14.69 -7.92
CA PHE A 47 22.35 -15.64 -6.82
C PHE A 47 23.64 -16.47 -6.63
N GLU A 48 24.30 -16.83 -7.73
CA GLU A 48 25.56 -17.57 -7.77
C GLU A 48 26.72 -16.82 -7.06
N ASN A 49 26.67 -15.48 -6.98
CA ASN A 49 27.67 -14.68 -6.28
C ASN A 49 27.55 -14.81 -4.75
N PHE A 50 26.34 -15.11 -4.25
CA PHE A 50 26.07 -15.26 -2.82
C PHE A 50 26.19 -16.70 -2.35
N PHE A 51 25.72 -17.65 -3.18
CA PHE A 51 25.73 -19.07 -2.90
C PHE A 51 26.39 -19.81 -4.08
N PRO A 52 27.68 -20.20 -3.95
CA PRO A 52 28.42 -20.79 -5.07
C PRO A 52 27.89 -22.17 -5.47
N ASN A 53 27.92 -22.46 -6.77
CA ASN A 53 27.48 -23.72 -7.39
C ASN A 53 26.01 -24.12 -7.12
N PRO A 54 25.03 -23.23 -7.32
CA PRO A 54 23.63 -23.60 -7.12
C PRO A 54 23.15 -24.55 -8.22
N HIS A 55 22.27 -25.47 -7.87
CA HIS A 55 21.54 -26.26 -8.86
C HIS A 55 20.39 -25.44 -9.42
N VAL A 56 20.41 -25.14 -10.73
CA VAL A 56 19.40 -24.29 -11.38
C VAL A 56 18.40 -25.15 -12.15
N VAL A 57 17.13 -25.08 -11.77
CA VAL A 57 16.00 -25.71 -12.46
C VAL A 57 15.17 -24.63 -13.14
N LYS A 58 14.90 -24.78 -14.45
CA LYS A 58 14.06 -23.87 -15.22
C LYS A 58 12.69 -24.48 -15.46
N LEU A 59 11.64 -23.77 -15.09
CA LEU A 59 10.25 -24.15 -15.35
C LEU A 59 9.76 -23.32 -16.54
N GLU A 60 9.73 -23.93 -17.73
CA GLU A 60 9.40 -23.23 -18.98
C GLU A 60 7.96 -23.47 -19.44
N GLU A 61 7.26 -24.43 -18.83
CA GLU A 61 5.87 -24.74 -19.15
C GLU A 61 4.92 -23.91 -18.27
N ASN A 62 4.10 -23.08 -18.91
CA ASN A 62 3.04 -22.31 -18.29
C ASN A 62 1.71 -23.08 -18.38
N TYR A 63 1.11 -23.33 -17.21
CA TYR A 63 -0.14 -24.08 -17.07
C TYR A 63 -1.38 -23.17 -16.93
N ARG A 64 -1.19 -21.85 -16.81
CA ARG A 64 -2.22 -20.86 -16.48
C ARG A 64 -2.86 -20.26 -17.73
N SER A 65 -2.02 -19.72 -18.60
CA SER A 65 -2.44 -18.85 -19.71
C SER A 65 -2.48 -19.61 -21.04
N THR A 66 -3.33 -19.13 -21.95
CA THR A 66 -3.42 -19.66 -23.31
C THR A 66 -2.24 -19.21 -24.18
N THR A 67 -1.98 -19.93 -25.28
CA THR A 67 -0.90 -19.58 -26.21
C THR A 67 -0.92 -18.12 -26.70
N PRO A 68 -2.06 -17.52 -27.10
CA PRO A 68 -2.10 -16.12 -27.55
C PRO A 68 -1.71 -15.10 -26.45
N ILE A 69 -2.18 -15.31 -25.22
CA ILE A 69 -1.83 -14.46 -24.07
C ILE A 69 -0.32 -14.56 -23.79
N LEU A 70 0.19 -15.80 -23.69
CA LEU A 70 1.60 -16.03 -23.38
C LEU A 70 2.53 -15.51 -24.49
N HIS A 71 2.13 -15.61 -25.75
CA HIS A 71 2.87 -15.03 -26.88
C HIS A 71 2.98 -13.50 -26.75
N THR A 72 1.89 -12.84 -26.35
CA THR A 72 1.85 -11.38 -26.15
C THR A 72 2.78 -10.97 -25.00
N ALA A 73 2.68 -11.64 -23.85
CA ALA A 73 3.54 -11.41 -22.69
C ALA A 73 5.03 -11.65 -23.01
N ASN A 74 5.36 -12.77 -23.66
CA ASN A 74 6.73 -13.08 -24.11
C ASN A 74 7.27 -12.03 -25.09
N SER A 75 6.42 -11.47 -25.96
CA SER A 75 6.83 -10.45 -26.95
C SER A 75 7.10 -9.11 -26.29
N LEU A 76 6.32 -8.75 -25.28
CA LEU A 76 6.52 -7.56 -24.47
C LEU A 76 7.87 -7.64 -23.72
N ILE A 77 8.06 -8.68 -22.90
CA ILE A 77 9.15 -8.75 -21.94
C ILE A 77 10.54 -8.89 -22.58
N LYS A 78 10.62 -9.38 -23.82
CA LYS A 78 11.86 -9.44 -24.61
C LYS A 78 12.55 -8.08 -24.78
N ASN A 79 11.82 -6.99 -24.63
CA ASN A 79 12.37 -5.63 -24.74
C ASN A 79 13.10 -5.16 -23.47
N ASN A 80 13.07 -5.93 -22.36
CA ASN A 80 13.87 -5.64 -21.16
C ASN A 80 15.32 -6.10 -21.33
N VAL A 81 16.25 -5.20 -21.01
CA VAL A 81 17.70 -5.47 -20.98
C VAL A 81 18.08 -6.09 -19.63
N GLY A 82 19.08 -6.99 -19.61
CA GLY A 82 19.62 -7.57 -18.37
C GLY A 82 18.80 -8.71 -17.76
N ARG A 83 17.77 -9.20 -18.46
CA ARG A 83 17.00 -10.40 -18.06
C ARG A 83 17.75 -11.70 -18.33
N ARG A 84 17.45 -12.75 -17.57
CA ARG A 84 17.89 -14.11 -17.91
C ARG A 84 17.08 -14.62 -19.11
N PRO A 85 17.72 -15.16 -20.16
CA PRO A 85 16.99 -15.66 -21.31
C PRO A 85 16.16 -16.89 -20.92
N LYS A 86 14.84 -16.75 -21.08
CA LYS A 86 13.85 -17.80 -20.93
C LYS A 86 12.70 -17.58 -21.90
N SER A 87 12.10 -18.68 -22.32
CA SER A 87 10.94 -18.69 -23.20
C SER A 87 9.88 -19.60 -22.59
N LEU A 88 8.77 -19.02 -22.15
CA LEU A 88 7.65 -19.78 -21.65
C LEU A 88 6.80 -20.30 -22.81
N TRP A 89 6.29 -21.53 -22.69
CA TRP A 89 5.34 -22.12 -23.64
C TRP A 89 4.14 -22.72 -22.89
N SER A 90 3.01 -22.90 -23.57
CA SER A 90 1.76 -23.41 -22.97
C SER A 90 1.14 -24.50 -23.83
N ARG A 91 0.58 -25.54 -23.21
CA ARG A 91 -0.25 -26.58 -23.85
C ARG A 91 -1.70 -26.15 -24.02
N ASN A 92 -2.13 -25.09 -23.35
CA ASN A 92 -3.50 -24.61 -23.42
C ASN A 92 -3.69 -23.83 -24.73
N HIS A 93 -4.17 -24.54 -25.75
CA HIS A 93 -4.52 -23.95 -27.04
C HIS A 93 -5.81 -23.15 -26.89
N GLY A 94 -5.68 -21.84 -26.64
CA GLY A 94 -6.78 -20.88 -26.72
C GLY A 94 -6.89 -20.33 -28.14
N SER A 95 -8.12 -20.16 -28.62
CA SER A 95 -8.41 -19.55 -29.93
C SER A 95 -8.64 -18.04 -29.84
N ASP A 96 -9.02 -17.53 -28.68
CA ASP A 96 -9.31 -16.12 -28.49
C ASP A 96 -8.00 -15.31 -28.46
N LEU A 97 -7.97 -14.28 -29.30
CA LEU A 97 -6.86 -13.34 -29.36
C LEU A 97 -7.01 -12.27 -28.26
N VAL A 98 -5.87 -11.74 -27.81
CA VAL A 98 -5.86 -10.55 -26.96
C VAL A 98 -6.48 -9.39 -27.76
N ARG A 99 -7.54 -8.77 -27.21
CA ARG A 99 -8.25 -7.65 -27.83
C ARG A 99 -7.67 -6.33 -27.35
N LEU A 100 -7.41 -5.44 -28.31
CA LEU A 100 -7.09 -4.04 -28.04
C LEU A 100 -8.26 -3.18 -28.50
N ILE A 101 -8.80 -2.36 -27.60
CA ILE A 101 -9.96 -1.52 -27.86
C ILE A 101 -9.60 -0.10 -27.45
N ALA A 102 -9.75 0.85 -28.37
CA ALA A 102 -9.57 2.27 -28.10
C ALA A 102 -10.96 2.91 -27.94
N ASN A 103 -11.14 3.66 -26.86
CA ASN A 103 -12.36 4.42 -26.55
C ASN A 103 -12.04 5.93 -26.58
N GLU A 104 -13.05 6.79 -26.65
CA GLU A 104 -12.80 8.24 -26.72
C GLU A 104 -12.41 8.85 -25.37
N ASP A 105 -13.00 8.34 -24.28
CA ASP A 105 -12.70 8.79 -22.91
C ASP A 105 -12.74 7.63 -21.88
N ASP A 106 -12.38 7.97 -20.63
CA ASP A 106 -12.32 7.04 -19.49
C ASP A 106 -13.71 6.49 -19.08
N LYS A 107 -14.78 7.25 -19.34
CA LYS A 107 -16.15 6.85 -19.04
C LYS A 107 -16.66 5.83 -20.07
N GLU A 108 -16.37 6.04 -21.34
CA GLU A 108 -16.69 5.10 -22.40
C GLU A 108 -15.92 3.78 -22.22
N GLU A 109 -14.64 3.86 -21.84
CA GLU A 109 -13.85 2.67 -21.51
C GLU A 109 -14.49 1.89 -20.35
N ALA A 110 -14.85 2.57 -19.26
CA ALA A 110 -15.49 1.94 -18.10
C ALA A 110 -16.87 1.37 -18.42
N ASP A 111 -17.70 2.08 -19.21
CA ASP A 111 -19.01 1.60 -19.62
C ASP A 111 -18.92 0.38 -20.56
N MET A 112 -17.95 0.38 -21.48
CA MET A 112 -17.66 -0.73 -22.37
C MET A 112 -17.26 -1.98 -21.57
N ILE A 113 -16.34 -1.86 -20.61
CA ILE A 113 -15.93 -2.96 -19.72
C ILE A 113 -17.14 -3.48 -18.94
N ALA A 114 -17.92 -2.58 -18.33
CA ALA A 114 -19.08 -2.98 -17.54
C ALA A 114 -20.17 -3.66 -18.39
N LYS A 115 -20.38 -3.20 -19.63
CA LYS A 115 -21.29 -3.84 -20.60
C LYS A 115 -20.80 -5.22 -21.03
N GLU A 116 -19.50 -5.41 -21.21
CA GLU A 116 -18.93 -6.70 -21.60
C GLU A 116 -19.07 -7.73 -20.46
N VAL A 117 -18.78 -7.32 -19.22
CA VAL A 117 -19.05 -8.13 -18.02
C VAL A 117 -20.54 -8.44 -17.89
N GLU A 118 -21.42 -7.46 -18.06
CA GLU A 118 -22.87 -7.65 -18.01
C GLU A 118 -23.33 -8.72 -19.02
N THR A 119 -22.88 -8.57 -20.27
CA THR A 119 -23.24 -9.48 -21.36
C THR A 119 -22.75 -10.89 -21.06
N ALA A 120 -21.50 -11.04 -20.62
CA ALA A 120 -20.92 -12.33 -20.30
C ALA A 120 -21.59 -13.00 -19.08
N HIS A 121 -21.91 -12.22 -18.04
CA HIS A 121 -22.60 -12.71 -16.86
C HIS A 121 -24.03 -13.16 -17.16
N PHE A 122 -24.83 -12.33 -17.84
CA PHE A 122 -26.24 -12.63 -18.08
C PHE A 122 -26.47 -13.59 -19.26
N ALA A 123 -25.71 -13.45 -20.36
CA ALA A 123 -25.89 -14.30 -21.54
C ALA A 123 -25.16 -15.65 -21.40
N ASN A 124 -23.91 -15.64 -20.92
CA ASN A 124 -23.07 -16.84 -20.85
C ASN A 124 -23.09 -17.50 -19.46
N LYS A 125 -23.81 -16.92 -18.48
CA LYS A 125 -23.88 -17.40 -17.09
C LYS A 125 -22.52 -17.53 -16.41
N GLN A 126 -21.55 -16.71 -16.80
CA GLN A 126 -20.23 -16.69 -16.18
C GLN A 126 -20.30 -16.06 -14.78
N PRO A 127 -19.69 -16.67 -13.75
CA PRO A 127 -19.55 -16.06 -12.43
C PRO A 127 -18.91 -14.67 -12.50
N LEU A 128 -19.35 -13.73 -11.66
CA LEU A 128 -18.73 -12.39 -11.63
C LEU A 128 -17.30 -12.44 -11.08
N GLU A 129 -17.01 -13.47 -10.29
CA GLU A 129 -15.70 -13.74 -9.69
C GLU A 129 -14.63 -14.13 -10.72
N ASP A 130 -15.03 -14.53 -11.93
CA ASP A 130 -14.11 -14.87 -13.02
C ASP A 130 -13.53 -13.63 -13.72
N PHE A 131 -14.07 -12.44 -13.42
CA PHE A 131 -13.67 -11.18 -14.04
C PHE A 131 -12.81 -10.35 -13.10
N ALA A 132 -11.71 -9.83 -13.63
CA ALA A 132 -10.90 -8.83 -12.97
C ALA A 132 -10.59 -7.63 -13.89
N VAL A 133 -10.54 -6.45 -13.30
CA VAL A 133 -10.11 -5.21 -13.94
C VAL A 133 -8.88 -4.69 -13.21
N LEU A 134 -7.74 -4.70 -13.89
CA LEU A 134 -6.44 -4.37 -13.30
C LEU A 134 -6.02 -2.99 -13.79
N PHE A 135 -5.92 -2.04 -12.86
CA PHE A 135 -5.53 -0.66 -13.17
C PHE A 135 -4.19 -0.30 -12.54
N ARG A 136 -3.54 0.73 -13.09
CA ARG A 136 -2.22 1.17 -12.63
C ARG A 136 -2.28 2.01 -11.36
N THR A 137 -3.34 2.80 -11.20
CA THR A 137 -3.53 3.73 -10.07
C THR A 137 -4.94 3.64 -9.50
N ASN A 138 -5.10 3.81 -8.19
CA ASN A 138 -6.39 3.72 -7.51
C ASN A 138 -7.42 4.75 -8.00
N ASP A 139 -6.98 5.89 -8.53
CA ASP A 139 -7.88 6.93 -9.03
C ASP A 139 -8.73 6.42 -10.22
N GLN A 140 -8.25 5.44 -10.98
CA GLN A 140 -8.99 4.80 -12.07
C GLN A 140 -10.16 3.94 -11.57
N SER A 141 -10.14 3.47 -10.31
CA SER A 141 -11.23 2.61 -9.79
C SER A 141 -12.55 3.36 -9.78
N ARG A 142 -12.55 4.67 -9.48
CA ARG A 142 -13.76 5.46 -9.27
C ARG A 142 -14.71 5.43 -10.47
N VAL A 143 -14.18 5.58 -11.69
CA VAL A 143 -14.99 5.62 -12.92
C VAL A 143 -15.55 4.22 -13.23
N LEU A 144 -14.74 3.19 -13.02
CA LEU A 144 -15.16 1.78 -13.15
C LEU A 144 -16.27 1.43 -12.15
N GLU A 145 -16.09 1.80 -10.88
CA GLU A 145 -17.09 1.60 -9.83
C GLU A 145 -18.41 2.29 -10.17
N GLN A 146 -18.36 3.50 -10.70
CA GLN A 146 -19.56 4.22 -11.14
C GLN A 146 -20.30 3.47 -12.26
N ALA A 147 -19.57 2.97 -13.27
CA ALA A 147 -20.14 2.20 -14.37
C ALA A 147 -20.79 0.88 -13.88
N PHE A 148 -20.08 0.13 -13.02
CA PHE A 148 -20.63 -1.10 -12.42
C PHE A 148 -21.86 -0.83 -11.55
N ARG A 149 -21.86 0.24 -10.74
CA ARG A 149 -23.02 0.63 -9.92
C ARG A 149 -24.24 0.98 -10.78
N GLN A 150 -24.05 1.74 -11.86
CA GLN A 150 -25.14 2.11 -12.77
C GLN A 150 -25.80 0.89 -13.41
N ARG A 151 -25.00 -0.13 -13.76
CA ARG A 151 -25.46 -1.41 -14.32
C ARG A 151 -25.84 -2.45 -13.26
N LYS A 152 -25.79 -2.10 -11.97
CA LYS A 152 -26.09 -2.99 -10.83
C LYS A 152 -25.26 -4.28 -10.81
N ILE A 153 -24.02 -4.20 -11.28
CA ILE A 153 -23.05 -5.30 -11.23
C ILE A 153 -22.37 -5.29 -9.87
N ALA A 154 -22.34 -6.44 -9.20
CA ALA A 154 -21.60 -6.58 -7.95
C ALA A 154 -20.09 -6.56 -8.25
N TYR A 155 -19.35 -5.77 -7.49
CA TYR A 155 -17.90 -5.66 -7.62
C TYR A 155 -17.27 -5.53 -6.23
N ARG A 156 -15.96 -5.81 -6.17
CA ARG A 156 -15.12 -5.64 -5.00
C ARG A 156 -13.85 -4.90 -5.41
N VAL A 157 -13.37 -3.99 -4.57
CA VAL A 157 -12.13 -3.26 -4.83
C VAL A 157 -11.05 -3.78 -3.88
N VAL A 158 -9.96 -4.27 -4.44
CA VAL A 158 -8.79 -4.79 -3.74
C VAL A 158 -7.67 -3.79 -3.88
N GLY A 159 -7.09 -3.37 -2.74
CA GLY A 159 -6.05 -2.35 -2.73
C GLY A 159 -6.57 -0.91 -2.91
N ALA A 160 -7.89 -0.69 -2.79
CA ALA A 160 -8.38 0.62 -2.35
C ALA A 160 -7.67 0.95 -1.03
N ARG A 161 -7.31 2.23 -0.79
CA ARG A 161 -6.61 2.63 0.44
C ARG A 161 -7.28 1.93 1.63
N SER A 162 -6.50 1.16 2.38
CA SER A 162 -6.97 0.53 3.61
C SER A 162 -7.74 1.56 4.44
N PHE A 163 -8.73 1.10 5.20
CA PHE A 163 -9.42 1.96 6.15
C PHE A 163 -8.43 2.79 7.00
N PHE A 164 -7.31 2.19 7.43
CA PHE A 164 -6.28 2.85 8.22
C PHE A 164 -5.33 3.74 7.41
N ASP A 165 -5.36 3.65 6.09
CA ASP A 165 -4.62 4.54 5.18
C ASP A 165 -5.38 5.83 4.84
N ARG A 166 -6.67 5.92 5.19
CA ARG A 166 -7.41 7.18 5.10
C ARG A 166 -6.72 8.24 5.93
N ARG A 167 -6.67 9.47 5.42
CA ARG A 167 -5.83 10.55 5.99
C ARG A 167 -6.16 10.79 7.46
N GLU A 168 -7.44 10.92 7.74
CA GLU A 168 -8.02 11.20 9.03
C GLU A 168 -7.78 10.07 10.03
N VAL A 169 -7.89 8.83 9.58
CA VAL A 169 -7.64 7.65 10.40
C VAL A 169 -6.15 7.54 10.71
N LYS A 170 -5.29 7.68 9.70
CA LYS A 170 -3.83 7.58 9.84
C LYS A 170 -3.23 8.66 10.72
N ASP A 171 -3.80 9.88 10.71
CA ASP A 171 -3.41 10.95 11.62
C ASP A 171 -3.69 10.56 13.07
N ILE A 172 -4.88 10.06 13.37
CA ILE A 172 -5.27 9.63 14.73
C ILE A 172 -4.45 8.40 15.16
N VAL A 173 -4.27 7.41 14.29
CA VAL A 173 -3.42 6.25 14.56
C VAL A 173 -1.99 6.70 14.85
N SER A 174 -1.46 7.70 14.15
CA SER A 174 -0.11 8.22 14.43
C SER A 174 -0.03 8.94 15.78
N TYR A 175 -1.09 9.64 16.20
CA TYR A 175 -1.18 10.14 17.58
C TYR A 175 -1.10 8.99 18.59
N LEU A 176 -1.90 7.94 18.39
CA LEU A 176 -1.92 6.76 19.24
C LEU A 176 -0.55 6.04 19.28
N SER A 177 0.12 5.89 18.13
CA SER A 177 1.47 5.33 18.04
C SER A 177 2.48 6.14 18.84
N VAL A 178 2.45 7.47 18.75
CA VAL A 178 3.35 8.34 19.53
C VAL A 178 3.04 8.30 21.03
N LEU A 179 1.77 8.16 21.42
CA LEU A 179 1.40 8.00 22.83
C LEU A 179 1.94 6.69 23.41
N HIS A 180 1.93 5.62 22.61
CA HIS A 180 2.48 4.31 22.98
C HIS A 180 4.02 4.30 22.95
N ASN A 181 4.62 4.82 21.88
CA ASN A 181 6.05 4.91 21.65
C ASN A 181 6.43 6.30 21.10
N PRO A 182 6.85 7.24 21.96
CA PRO A 182 7.27 8.56 21.52
C PRO A 182 8.48 8.56 20.57
N HIS A 183 9.24 7.46 20.51
CA HIS A 183 10.40 7.33 19.63
C HIS A 183 10.05 6.91 18.20
N ASP A 184 8.77 6.75 17.86
CA ASP A 184 8.32 6.58 16.47
C ASP A 184 8.39 7.91 15.72
N ASP A 185 9.55 8.18 15.13
CA ASP A 185 9.83 9.42 14.40
C ASP A 185 8.90 9.62 13.18
N MET A 186 8.41 8.54 12.55
CA MET A 186 7.52 8.62 11.39
C MET A 186 6.13 9.09 11.79
N ALA A 187 5.56 8.47 12.83
CA ALA A 187 4.28 8.88 13.39
C ALA A 187 4.36 10.30 13.98
N LEU A 188 5.46 10.61 14.68
CA LEU A 188 5.72 11.91 15.27
C LEU A 188 5.76 13.03 14.22
N LEU A 189 6.53 12.85 13.13
CA LEU A 189 6.63 13.85 12.07
C LEU A 189 5.28 14.09 11.37
N ARG A 190 4.48 13.04 11.17
CA ARG A 190 3.15 13.16 10.56
C ARG A 190 2.23 14.07 11.38
N ILE A 191 2.23 13.89 12.69
CA ILE A 191 1.37 14.65 13.60
C ILE A 191 2.04 15.92 14.10
N LEU A 192 3.31 16.22 13.82
CA LEU A 192 4.05 17.33 14.43
C LEU A 192 3.47 18.72 14.11
N ASN A 193 2.74 18.88 13.02
CA ASN A 193 2.04 20.12 12.70
C ASN A 193 0.61 19.87 12.17
N THR A 194 0.01 18.76 12.57
CA THR A 194 -1.35 18.35 12.18
C THR A 194 -2.15 18.08 13.46
N PRO A 195 -3.02 18.98 13.94
CA PRO A 195 -3.39 20.29 13.38
C PRO A 195 -2.28 21.33 13.38
N THR A 196 -2.40 22.33 12.49
CA THR A 196 -1.44 23.42 12.33
C THR A 196 -1.27 24.19 13.64
N ARG A 197 -0.08 24.08 14.24
CA ARG A 197 0.24 24.68 15.56
C ARG A 197 1.48 25.57 15.55
N GLY A 198 2.00 25.88 14.36
CA GLY A 198 3.12 26.79 14.18
C GLY A 198 4.50 26.14 14.29
N ILE A 199 4.57 24.81 14.17
CA ILE A 199 5.84 24.10 14.01
C ILE A 199 6.10 23.99 12.50
N GLY A 200 6.95 24.87 11.98
CA GLY A 200 7.25 24.95 10.55
C GLY A 200 8.08 23.76 10.05
N SER A 201 8.10 23.56 8.74
CA SER A 201 8.92 22.52 8.09
C SER A 201 10.42 22.67 8.40
N ALA A 202 10.92 23.90 8.47
CA ALA A 202 12.31 24.17 8.85
C ALA A 202 12.65 23.70 10.28
N THR A 203 11.71 23.84 11.22
CA THR A 203 11.89 23.37 12.60
C THR A 203 11.86 21.84 12.68
N ALA A 204 10.99 21.19 11.90
CA ALA A 204 10.94 19.75 11.81
C ALA A 204 12.23 19.17 11.22
N GLU A 205 12.77 19.81 10.16
CA GLU A 205 14.03 19.39 9.54
C GLU A 205 15.22 19.57 10.51
N LEU A 206 15.30 20.69 11.23
CA LEU A 206 16.36 20.90 12.22
C LEU A 206 16.29 19.86 13.36
N ALA A 207 15.09 19.47 13.78
CA ALA A 207 14.92 18.41 14.78
C ALA A 207 15.40 17.05 14.25
N ARG A 208 15.17 16.77 12.96
CA ARG A 208 15.64 15.57 12.26
C ARG A 208 17.17 15.55 12.13
N GLU A 209 17.78 16.66 11.73
CA GLU A 209 19.24 16.80 11.67
C GLU A 209 19.88 16.59 13.05
N ARG A 210 19.32 17.20 14.09
CA ARG A 210 19.78 17.03 15.48
C ARG A 210 19.66 15.59 15.96
N SER A 211 18.56 14.92 15.61
CA SER A 211 18.34 13.50 15.87
C SER A 211 19.41 12.63 15.22
N MET A 212 19.78 12.91 13.97
CA MET A 212 20.85 12.20 13.25
C MET A 212 22.23 12.46 13.85
N GLU A 213 22.54 13.72 14.20
CA GLU A 213 23.84 14.12 14.78
C GLU A 213 24.10 13.46 16.14
N LYS A 214 23.10 13.45 17.03
CA LYS A 214 23.23 12.93 18.39
C LYS A 214 22.76 11.47 18.54
N HIS A 215 22.39 10.79 17.45
CA HIS A 215 21.92 9.40 17.42
C HIS A 215 20.78 9.10 18.40
N HIS A 216 19.79 9.99 18.49
CA HIS A 216 18.59 9.79 19.30
C HIS A 216 17.33 10.11 18.49
N SER A 217 16.16 9.67 18.91
CA SER A 217 14.88 10.00 18.25
C SER A 217 14.62 11.51 18.18
N ILE A 218 13.76 11.94 17.26
CA ILE A 218 13.27 13.31 17.15
C ILE A 218 12.56 13.76 18.44
N TRP A 219 11.85 12.85 19.13
CA TRP A 219 11.23 13.17 20.42
C TRP A 219 12.22 13.69 21.46
N VAL A 220 13.38 13.05 21.58
CA VAL A 220 14.47 13.48 22.47
C VAL A 220 14.99 14.86 22.05
N ALA A 221 15.11 15.12 20.74
CA ALA A 221 15.50 16.44 20.23
C ALA A 221 14.48 17.53 20.64
N LEU A 222 13.19 17.25 20.50
CA LEU A 222 12.11 18.19 20.85
C LEU A 222 12.02 18.48 22.36
N CYS A 223 12.50 17.56 23.20
CA CYS A 223 12.60 17.72 24.65
C CYS A 223 13.95 18.34 25.10
N ASP A 224 14.93 18.49 24.22
CA ASP A 224 16.24 19.07 24.54
C ASP A 224 16.15 20.61 24.61
N GLU A 225 16.38 21.16 25.81
CA GLU A 225 16.40 22.61 26.03
C GLU A 225 17.49 23.33 25.22
N GLU A 226 18.59 22.67 24.90
CA GLU A 226 19.65 23.22 24.04
C GLU A 226 19.14 23.43 22.61
N PHE A 227 18.39 22.45 22.08
CA PHE A 227 17.73 22.53 20.78
C PHE A 227 16.64 23.61 20.78
N LEU A 228 15.79 23.62 21.80
CA LEU A 228 14.70 24.59 21.93
C LEU A 228 15.19 26.04 21.93
N ARG A 229 16.39 26.32 22.45
CA ARG A 229 17.01 27.66 22.42
C ARG A 229 17.30 28.16 21.00
N GLN A 230 17.52 27.27 20.05
CA GLN A 230 17.79 27.60 18.65
C GLN A 230 16.51 27.91 17.86
N ILE A 231 15.35 27.50 18.39
CA ILE A 231 14.05 27.74 17.76
C ILE A 231 13.47 29.10 18.19
N PRO A 232 12.85 29.86 17.28
CA PRO A 232 12.12 31.08 17.61
C PRO A 232 11.07 30.85 18.71
N GLU A 233 10.80 31.86 19.53
CA GLU A 233 9.92 31.76 20.70
C GLU A 233 8.55 31.13 20.38
N LYS A 234 7.94 31.52 19.26
CA LYS A 234 6.66 30.97 18.79
C LYS A 234 6.73 29.46 18.54
N GLY A 235 7.79 28.99 17.87
CA GLY A 235 8.01 27.56 17.59
C GLY A 235 8.34 26.79 18.86
N ARG A 236 9.15 27.37 19.76
CA ARG A 236 9.47 26.78 21.06
C ARG A 236 8.22 26.56 21.92
N ASN A 237 7.35 27.57 22.02
CA ASN A 237 6.10 27.46 22.77
C ASN A 237 5.16 26.40 22.16
N ALA A 238 5.09 26.32 20.83
CA ALA A 238 4.32 25.28 20.14
C ALA A 238 4.86 23.87 20.41
N ILE A 239 6.19 23.68 20.37
CA ILE A 239 6.81 22.39 20.71
C ILE A 239 6.51 22.01 22.16
N ARG A 240 6.67 22.94 23.11
CA ARG A 240 6.38 22.68 24.53
C ARG A 240 4.93 22.31 24.79
N LEU A 241 3.98 23.00 24.14
CA LEU A 241 2.56 22.66 24.23
C LEU A 241 2.30 21.25 23.69
N PHE A 242 2.92 20.91 22.56
CA PHE A 242 2.79 19.59 21.95
C PHE A 242 3.42 18.47 22.80
N THR A 243 4.65 18.64 23.28
CA THR A 243 5.30 17.62 24.11
C THR A 243 4.55 17.43 25.44
N THR A 244 4.04 18.51 26.03
CA THR A 244 3.19 18.44 27.24
C THR A 244 1.90 17.67 26.97
N LEU A 245 1.25 17.90 25.83
CA LEU A 245 0.06 17.16 25.41
C LEU A 245 0.36 15.65 25.29
N ILE A 246 1.43 15.28 24.57
CA ILE A 246 1.80 13.86 24.42
C ILE A 246 2.06 13.22 25.79
N VAL A 247 2.86 13.85 26.65
CA VAL A 247 3.13 13.34 28.01
C VAL A 247 1.86 13.19 28.84
N LYS A 248 0.91 14.14 28.74
CA LYS A 248 -0.38 14.09 29.43
C LYS A 248 -1.18 12.83 29.08
N TYR A 249 -1.17 12.41 27.81
CA TYR A 249 -1.95 11.27 27.32
C TYR A 249 -1.17 9.94 27.32
N SER A 250 0.17 9.95 27.31
CA SER A 250 1.00 8.73 27.38
C SER A 250 0.82 7.94 28.68
N GLY A 251 0.62 8.62 29.81
CA GLY A 251 0.36 7.98 31.11
C GLY A 251 -0.94 7.15 31.10
N PRO A 252 -2.10 7.75 30.82
CA PRO A 252 -3.37 7.03 30.65
C PRO A 252 -3.30 5.93 29.58
N ALA A 253 -2.63 6.18 28.46
CA ALA A 253 -2.47 5.21 27.37
C ALA A 253 -1.73 3.93 27.78
N SER A 254 -0.81 4.04 28.76
CA SER A 254 -0.02 2.92 29.28
C SER A 254 -0.71 2.19 30.46
N THR A 255 -1.83 2.72 30.95
CA THR A 255 -2.53 2.17 32.12
C THR A 255 -3.53 1.10 31.68
N PRO A 256 -3.42 -0.15 32.16
CA PRO A 256 -4.38 -1.20 31.84
C PRO A 256 -5.80 -0.83 32.29
N GLY A 257 -6.79 -1.01 31.40
CA GLY A 257 -8.19 -0.72 31.69
C GLY A 257 -8.65 0.71 31.40
N THR A 258 -7.77 1.60 30.95
CA THR A 258 -8.16 2.91 30.40
C THR A 258 -9.12 2.72 29.23
N ASN A 259 -10.21 3.50 29.20
CA ASN A 259 -11.09 3.53 28.03
C ASN A 259 -10.39 4.29 26.89
N LEU A 260 -9.82 3.53 25.95
CA LEU A 260 -9.10 4.07 24.80
C LEU A 260 -9.97 4.97 23.93
N VAL A 261 -11.27 4.69 23.83
CA VAL A 261 -12.22 5.49 23.03
C VAL A 261 -12.38 6.87 23.64
N ASP A 262 -12.69 6.93 24.94
CA ASP A 262 -12.87 8.20 25.66
C ASP A 262 -11.57 9.04 25.65
N MET A 263 -10.42 8.39 25.82
CA MET A 263 -9.11 9.03 25.73
C MET A 263 -8.87 9.64 24.34
N THR A 264 -9.20 8.89 23.28
CA THR A 264 -9.00 9.33 21.89
C THR A 264 -9.96 10.46 21.54
N GLN A 265 -11.20 10.42 22.02
CA GLN A 265 -12.17 11.51 21.87
C GLN A 265 -11.67 12.79 22.58
N ALA A 266 -11.17 12.67 23.82
CA ALA A 266 -10.59 13.79 24.55
C ALA A 266 -9.37 14.38 23.84
N LEU A 267 -8.50 13.53 23.30
CA LEU A 267 -7.33 13.96 22.51
C LEU A 267 -7.74 14.71 21.23
N ILE A 268 -8.71 14.19 20.48
CA ILE A 268 -9.22 14.80 19.24
C ILE A 268 -9.85 16.18 19.53
N LEU A 269 -10.58 16.29 20.65
CA LEU A 269 -11.17 17.54 21.10
C LEU A 269 -10.11 18.57 21.51
N GLU A 270 -9.14 18.17 22.35
CA GLU A 270 -8.10 19.07 22.87
C GLU A 270 -7.10 19.52 21.79
N THR A 271 -6.81 18.66 20.81
CA THR A 271 -5.98 19.02 19.66
C THR A 271 -6.70 19.93 18.67
N GLY A 272 -8.04 19.98 18.70
CA GLY A 272 -8.85 20.69 17.71
C GLY A 272 -8.82 20.03 16.33
N TYR A 273 -8.63 18.70 16.27
CA TYR A 273 -8.47 17.97 15.01
C TYR A 273 -9.73 18.00 14.13
N MET A 274 -10.93 17.92 14.74
CA MET A 274 -12.20 18.04 14.00
C MET A 274 -12.35 19.41 13.31
N GLU A 275 -12.01 20.48 14.00
CA GLU A 275 -12.04 21.84 13.43
C GLU A 275 -10.99 22.02 12.33
N HIS A 276 -9.84 21.36 12.45
CA HIS A 276 -8.83 21.33 11.40
C HIS A 276 -9.34 20.65 10.14
N LEU A 277 -9.99 19.49 10.27
CA LEU A 277 -10.63 18.80 9.15
C LEU A 277 -11.72 19.65 8.51
N LYS A 278 -12.60 20.26 9.31
CA LYS A 278 -13.67 21.13 8.82
C LYS A 278 -13.15 22.31 7.99
N LYS A 279 -12.02 22.90 8.39
CA LYS A 279 -11.35 23.99 7.63
C LYS A 279 -10.63 23.49 6.38
N ALA A 280 -10.20 22.23 6.35
CA ALA A 280 -9.52 21.62 5.22
C ALA A 280 -10.48 21.08 4.14
N ALA A 281 -11.75 20.85 4.50
CA ALA A 281 -12.78 20.37 3.59
C ALA A 281 -13.10 21.43 2.52
N LYS A 282 -13.13 21.02 1.25
CA LYS A 282 -13.57 21.89 0.15
C LYS A 282 -15.08 21.85 0.03
N GLU A 283 -15.63 20.64 0.13
CA GLU A 283 -17.07 20.38 0.08
C GLU A 283 -17.58 19.83 1.43
N PRO A 284 -18.86 20.05 1.79
CA PRO A 284 -19.45 19.48 3.00
C PRO A 284 -19.38 17.94 3.05
N GLU A 285 -19.41 17.30 1.87
CA GLU A 285 -19.32 15.85 1.72
C GLU A 285 -17.93 15.31 2.11
N ASP A 286 -16.86 16.06 1.87
CA ASP A 286 -15.49 15.68 2.28
C ASP A 286 -15.41 15.55 3.80
N PHE A 287 -15.95 16.55 4.51
CA PHE A 287 -15.97 16.55 5.98
C PHE A 287 -16.81 15.40 6.53
N ALA A 288 -18.00 15.16 5.96
CA ALA A 288 -18.85 14.05 6.37
C ALA A 288 -18.15 12.69 6.14
N GLY A 289 -17.40 12.55 5.06
CA GLY A 289 -16.57 11.36 4.79
C GLY A 289 -15.50 11.14 5.86
N TRP A 290 -14.76 12.19 6.22
CA TRP A 290 -13.73 12.09 7.27
C TRP A 290 -14.34 11.85 8.66
N GLU A 291 -15.45 12.51 8.99
CA GLU A 291 -16.18 12.27 10.24
C GLU A 291 -16.65 10.82 10.35
N ASN A 292 -17.15 10.24 9.25
CA ASN A 292 -17.49 8.83 9.20
C ASN A 292 -16.27 7.93 9.42
N GLY A 293 -15.12 8.24 8.81
CA GLY A 293 -13.87 7.50 9.01
C GLY A 293 -13.42 7.48 10.48
N ILE A 294 -13.55 8.61 11.18
CA ILE A 294 -13.24 8.71 12.62
C ILE A 294 -14.25 7.92 13.46
N ASN A 295 -15.54 7.97 13.12
CA ASN A 295 -16.58 7.19 13.80
C ASN A 295 -16.40 5.67 13.61
N GLU A 296 -15.98 5.24 12.41
CA GLU A 296 -15.58 3.85 12.14
C GLU A 296 -14.37 3.44 12.99
N LEU A 297 -13.39 4.33 13.17
CA LEU A 297 -12.23 4.07 14.03
C LEU A 297 -12.66 3.86 15.49
N TYR A 298 -13.56 4.69 16.01
CA TYR A 298 -14.10 4.49 17.36
C TYR A 298 -14.80 3.14 17.51
N LYS A 299 -15.61 2.73 16.54
CA LYS A 299 -16.24 1.39 16.55
C LYS A 299 -15.20 0.28 16.55
N SER A 300 -14.14 0.41 15.75
CA SER A 300 -13.03 -0.55 15.73
C SER A 300 -12.34 -0.65 17.09
N MET A 301 -12.06 0.48 17.73
CA MET A 301 -11.48 0.54 19.09
C MET A 301 -12.41 -0.06 20.15
N THR A 302 -13.72 0.18 20.07
CA THR A 302 -14.72 -0.44 20.96
C THR A 302 -14.73 -1.95 20.81
N ASN A 303 -14.78 -2.44 19.56
CA ASN A 303 -14.77 -3.88 19.27
C ASN A 303 -13.50 -4.56 19.80
N HIS A 304 -12.34 -3.90 19.67
CA HIS A 304 -11.09 -4.41 20.24
C HIS A 304 -11.16 -4.48 21.78
N ALA A 305 -11.62 -3.41 22.44
CA ALA A 305 -11.73 -3.36 23.89
C ALA A 305 -12.72 -4.40 24.47
N GLU A 306 -13.74 -4.80 23.70
CA GLU A 306 -14.66 -5.89 24.07
C GLU A 306 -14.04 -7.28 23.92
N ARG A 307 -13.19 -7.50 22.91
CA ARG A 307 -12.54 -8.79 22.65
C ARG A 307 -11.34 -9.04 23.54
N ASP A 308 -10.48 -8.04 23.72
CA ASP A 308 -9.22 -8.14 24.43
C ASP A 308 -8.92 -6.86 25.23
N ARG A 309 -9.46 -6.83 26.46
CA ARG A 309 -9.29 -5.68 27.36
C ARG A 309 -7.88 -5.59 27.96
N ALA A 310 -7.07 -6.64 27.84
CA ALA A 310 -5.77 -6.75 28.51
C ALA A 310 -4.62 -6.16 27.68
N SER A 311 -4.72 -6.22 26.35
CA SER A 311 -3.65 -5.77 25.45
C SER A 311 -3.63 -4.24 25.23
N GLY A 312 -4.71 -3.53 25.59
CA GLY A 312 -4.74 -2.07 25.68
C GLY A 312 -4.37 -1.38 24.37
N LEU A 313 -3.65 -0.26 24.45
CA LEU A 313 -3.26 0.49 23.25
C LEU A 313 -2.29 -0.28 22.35
N ALA A 314 -1.36 -1.04 22.95
CA ALA A 314 -0.37 -1.83 22.21
C ALA A 314 -1.06 -2.90 21.36
N GLY A 315 -1.97 -3.66 21.96
CA GLY A 315 -2.75 -4.69 21.25
C GLY A 315 -3.60 -4.12 20.12
N PHE A 316 -4.19 -2.94 20.32
CA PHE A 316 -4.94 -2.28 19.26
C PHE A 316 -4.02 -1.91 18.09
N LEU A 317 -2.84 -1.32 18.35
CA LEU A 317 -1.89 -0.94 17.29
C LEU A 317 -1.33 -2.17 16.54
N ASP A 318 -1.12 -3.28 17.24
CA ASP A 318 -0.75 -4.56 16.63
C ASP A 318 -1.89 -5.10 15.76
N GLU A 319 -3.15 -5.05 16.22
CA GLU A 319 -4.32 -5.45 15.44
C GLU A 319 -4.51 -4.57 14.19
N VAL A 320 -4.31 -3.25 14.30
CA VAL A 320 -4.36 -2.33 13.15
C VAL A 320 -3.32 -2.72 12.10
N SER A 321 -2.08 -2.95 12.53
CA SER A 321 -0.98 -3.33 11.64
C SER A 321 -1.25 -4.66 10.93
N LEU A 322 -1.83 -5.64 11.64
CA LEU A 322 -2.20 -6.94 11.08
C LEU A 322 -3.46 -6.89 10.21
N ASN A 323 -4.42 -6.03 10.54
CA ASN A 323 -5.66 -5.88 9.78
C ASN A 323 -5.43 -5.15 8.46
N ASP A 324 -4.49 -4.21 8.39
CA ASP A 324 -4.03 -3.64 7.11
C ASP A 324 -3.56 -4.75 6.15
N GLU A 325 -2.77 -5.70 6.64
CA GLU A 325 -2.29 -6.83 5.84
C GLU A 325 -3.38 -7.88 5.54
N ARG A 326 -4.43 -7.96 6.37
CA ARG A 326 -5.54 -8.92 6.22
C ARG A 326 -6.67 -8.39 5.35
N GLU A 327 -7.05 -7.11 5.44
CA GLU A 327 -8.09 -6.50 4.62
C GLU A 327 -7.74 -6.61 3.13
N GLU A 328 -6.46 -6.40 2.78
CA GLU A 328 -5.96 -6.62 1.42
C GLU A 328 -6.17 -8.06 0.92
N LYS A 329 -6.07 -9.06 1.81
CA LYS A 329 -6.25 -10.48 1.47
C LYS A 329 -7.71 -10.95 1.53
N ASP A 330 -8.47 -10.49 2.52
CA ASP A 330 -9.88 -10.85 2.73
C ASP A 330 -10.79 -10.26 1.64
N ASP A 331 -10.47 -9.07 1.10
CA ASP A 331 -11.19 -8.49 -0.04
C ASP A 331 -11.06 -9.35 -1.31
N ILE A 332 -9.99 -10.13 -1.45
CA ILE A 332 -9.77 -11.06 -2.57
C ILE A 332 -10.58 -12.35 -2.40
N GLU A 333 -10.74 -12.86 -1.18
CA GLU A 333 -11.31 -14.20 -0.96
C GLU A 333 -12.80 -14.20 -0.57
N LYS A 334 -13.31 -13.18 0.13
CA LYS A 334 -14.64 -13.25 0.80
C LYS A 334 -15.76 -12.47 0.13
N LYS A 335 -15.47 -11.45 -0.67
CA LYS A 335 -16.50 -10.61 -1.33
C LYS A 335 -16.84 -11.15 -2.72
N LYS A 336 -18.13 -11.28 -3.03
CA LYS A 336 -18.64 -11.69 -4.35
C LYS A 336 -18.65 -10.52 -5.32
N GLY A 337 -18.42 -10.80 -6.61
CA GLY A 337 -18.43 -9.80 -7.67
C GLY A 337 -17.10 -9.66 -8.43
N VAL A 338 -17.10 -8.76 -9.41
CA VAL A 338 -15.93 -8.43 -10.25
C VAL A 338 -14.80 -7.88 -9.41
N CYS A 339 -13.58 -8.37 -9.62
CA CYS A 339 -12.40 -7.94 -8.89
C CYS A 339 -11.77 -6.67 -9.51
N LEU A 340 -11.91 -5.52 -8.86
CA LEU A 340 -11.22 -4.29 -9.22
C LEU A 340 -9.93 -4.20 -8.41
N ILE A 341 -8.76 -4.31 -9.05
CA ILE A 341 -7.49 -4.44 -8.33
C ILE A 341 -6.38 -3.64 -9.01
N THR A 342 -5.38 -3.21 -8.25
CA THR A 342 -4.17 -2.64 -8.87
C THR A 342 -3.32 -3.73 -9.51
N MET A 343 -2.59 -3.40 -10.58
CA MET A 343 -1.63 -4.33 -11.21
C MET A 343 -0.54 -4.84 -10.24
N HIS A 344 -0.21 -4.09 -9.18
CA HIS A 344 0.72 -4.55 -8.16
C HIS A 344 0.09 -5.59 -7.24
N ALA A 345 -1.15 -5.34 -6.82
CA ALA A 345 -1.89 -6.24 -5.93
C ALA A 345 -2.38 -7.52 -6.65
N SER A 346 -2.45 -7.53 -7.99
CA SER A 346 -2.79 -8.73 -8.76
C SER A 346 -1.67 -9.78 -8.78
N LYS A 347 -0.46 -9.44 -8.32
CA LYS A 347 0.67 -10.35 -8.36
C LYS A 347 0.38 -11.66 -7.59
N GLY A 348 0.54 -12.78 -8.29
CA GLY A 348 0.27 -14.11 -7.74
C GLY A 348 -1.18 -14.58 -7.88
N LEU A 349 -2.09 -13.70 -8.31
CA LEU A 349 -3.48 -14.05 -8.61
C LEU A 349 -3.63 -14.51 -10.06
N GLU A 350 -4.78 -15.11 -10.36
CA GLU A 350 -5.18 -15.50 -11.71
C GLU A 350 -6.69 -15.38 -11.87
N PHE A 351 -7.14 -14.93 -13.04
CA PHE A 351 -8.55 -14.76 -13.37
C PHE A 351 -8.80 -15.27 -14.80
N PRO A 352 -9.94 -15.93 -15.07
CA PRO A 352 -10.30 -16.33 -16.43
C PRO A 352 -10.42 -15.16 -17.42
N VAL A 353 -10.96 -14.01 -16.98
CA VAL A 353 -11.13 -12.82 -17.81
C VAL A 353 -10.52 -11.61 -17.14
N VAL A 354 -9.59 -10.95 -17.83
CA VAL A 354 -8.82 -9.81 -17.33
C VAL A 354 -8.98 -8.62 -18.27
N PHE A 355 -9.37 -7.47 -17.71
CA PHE A 355 -9.38 -6.18 -18.40
C PHE A 355 -8.24 -5.30 -17.89
N LEU A 356 -7.51 -4.68 -18.83
CA LEU A 356 -6.39 -3.79 -18.56
C LEU A 356 -6.74 -2.37 -19.08
N PRO A 357 -7.50 -1.54 -18.33
CA PRO A 357 -7.84 -0.18 -18.75
C PRO A 357 -6.67 0.81 -18.61
N GLY A 358 -6.76 1.93 -19.34
CA GLY A 358 -5.78 3.01 -19.24
C GLY A 358 -4.37 2.63 -19.71
N MET A 359 -4.29 1.85 -20.80
CA MET A 359 -3.04 1.48 -21.47
C MET A 359 -2.49 2.65 -22.29
N GLU A 360 -2.15 3.74 -21.61
CA GLU A 360 -1.78 5.03 -22.20
C GLU A 360 -0.45 5.55 -21.66
N GLN A 361 0.28 6.28 -22.51
CA GLN A 361 1.52 6.96 -22.10
C GLN A 361 1.25 7.97 -20.98
N GLY A 362 1.95 7.81 -19.87
CA GLY A 362 1.77 8.63 -18.67
C GLY A 362 0.89 7.98 -17.61
N ILE A 363 0.09 6.98 -17.97
CA ILE A 363 -0.57 6.06 -17.03
C ILE A 363 0.27 4.80 -16.91
N LEU A 364 0.42 4.05 -18.01
CA LEU A 364 1.28 2.86 -18.12
C LEU A 364 2.06 2.91 -19.46
N PRO A 365 3.35 3.32 -19.46
CA PRO A 365 4.19 3.58 -18.29
C PRO A 365 3.83 4.87 -17.56
N HIS A 366 3.92 4.84 -16.23
CA HIS A 366 3.68 6.02 -15.40
C HIS A 366 4.71 7.13 -15.66
N LYS A 367 4.29 8.40 -15.69
CA LYS A 367 5.15 9.57 -16.02
C LYS A 367 6.48 9.57 -15.27
N ARG A 368 6.42 9.33 -13.96
CA ARG A 368 7.61 9.30 -13.09
C ARG A 368 8.62 8.23 -13.51
N SER A 369 8.14 7.03 -13.85
CA SER A 369 9.00 5.91 -14.26
C SER A 369 9.64 6.17 -15.61
N PHE A 370 8.94 6.89 -16.50
CA PHE A 370 9.50 7.38 -17.76
C PHE A 370 10.64 8.38 -17.52
N ASP A 371 10.42 9.38 -16.68
CA ASP A 371 11.41 10.41 -16.35
C ASP A 371 12.65 9.85 -15.63
N GLU A 372 12.45 8.85 -14.77
CA GLU A 372 13.52 8.16 -14.03
C GLU A 372 14.23 7.07 -14.87
N GLY A 373 13.82 6.86 -16.12
CA GLY A 373 14.41 5.84 -17.01
C GLY A 373 14.11 4.38 -16.61
N ARG A 374 13.10 4.15 -15.76
CA ARG A 374 12.67 2.85 -15.22
C ARG A 374 11.52 2.22 -16.00
N VAL A 375 11.56 2.36 -17.32
CA VAL A 375 10.52 1.81 -18.21
C VAL A 375 10.53 0.27 -18.18
N ASP A 376 11.65 -0.34 -17.82
CA ASP A 376 11.77 -1.78 -17.64
C ASP A 376 10.90 -2.31 -16.50
N GLU A 377 10.78 -1.58 -15.38
CA GLU A 377 9.92 -1.92 -14.25
C GLU A 377 8.43 -1.84 -14.62
N GLU A 378 8.00 -0.79 -15.31
CA GLU A 378 6.62 -0.68 -15.81
C GLU A 378 6.31 -1.78 -16.84
N ARG A 379 7.31 -2.23 -17.61
CA ARG A 379 7.15 -3.37 -18.53
C ARG A 379 6.99 -4.69 -17.81
N ARG A 380 7.70 -4.92 -16.69
CA ARG A 380 7.49 -6.09 -15.82
C ARG A 380 6.10 -6.05 -15.19
N LEU A 381 5.63 -4.86 -14.78
CA LEU A 381 4.28 -4.68 -14.27
C LEU A 381 3.23 -5.04 -15.33
N PHE A 382 3.39 -4.57 -16.57
CA PHE A 382 2.51 -4.95 -17.68
C PHE A 382 2.63 -6.42 -18.09
N TYR A 383 3.78 -7.06 -17.86
CA TYR A 383 3.94 -8.49 -18.07
C TYR A 383 3.20 -9.35 -17.02
N VAL A 384 3.07 -8.84 -15.80
CA VAL A 384 2.36 -9.52 -14.69
C VAL A 384 0.84 -9.41 -14.81
N GLY A 385 0.34 -8.26 -15.28
CA GLY A 385 -1.09 -8.05 -15.56
C GLY A 385 -1.54 -8.83 -16.78
#